data_AF-A0A1G8KQA7-F1
#
_entry.id   AF-A0A1G8KQA7-F1
#
_cell.length_a   1.000
_cell.length_b   1.000
_cell.length_c   1.000
_cell.angle_alpha   90.00
_cell.angle_beta   90.00
_cell.angle_gamma   90.00
#
_symmetry.space_group_name_H-M   'P 1'
#
loop_
_entity.id
_entity.type
_entity.pdbx_description
1 polymer ?
#
loop_
_entity_poly.entity_id
_entity_poly.type
_entity_poly.pdbx_seq_one_letter_code
_entity_poly.pdbx_strand_id
1 'polypeptide(L)'
;MKKLKQVYVVYAIILLIFVLYLTANIYRLVNIHDLNGLSYSLKSIYRTISIYGIFKLFLVFLIPVIAIFYKNRFSWILILTYFYFLFCRIITNLLFDLTFNDVLDVYMVIFIAFLVLPMLSIYLLNSTPTFKSVYGLEKKSLSTYNLMAFILGCGLSLLVYISQNNLYFSSFF
;
A
#
# COMPACT_ATOMS: atom_id res chain seq x y z
N MET A 1 24.22 -13.93 17.21
CA MET A 1 22.76 -13.98 16.92
C MET A 1 22.14 -12.57 16.79
N LYS A 2 22.29 -11.85 15.65
CA LYS A 2 21.67 -10.50 15.46
C LYS A 2 20.88 -10.31 14.14
N LYS A 3 20.80 -11.31 13.27
CA LYS A 3 20.32 -11.16 11.86
C LYS A 3 18.80 -11.27 11.66
N LEU A 4 18.08 -11.94 12.57
CA LEU A 4 16.61 -12.07 12.53
C LEU A 4 15.86 -10.75 12.75
N LYS A 5 16.52 -9.71 13.30
CA LYS A 5 15.88 -8.43 13.65
C LYS A 5 15.41 -7.60 12.44
N GLN A 6 16.06 -7.74 11.28
CA GLN A 6 15.78 -6.87 10.12
C GLN A 6 14.41 -7.15 9.49
N VAL A 7 14.01 -8.42 9.41
CA VAL A 7 12.69 -8.79 8.87
C VAL A 7 11.54 -8.26 9.74
N TYR A 8 11.71 -8.25 11.06
CA TYR A 8 10.69 -7.73 11.97
C TYR A 8 10.47 -6.23 11.79
N VAL A 9 11.49 -5.48 11.33
CA VAL A 9 11.30 -4.06 10.96
C VAL A 9 10.34 -3.95 9.77
N VAL A 10 10.51 -4.79 8.74
CA VAL A 10 9.60 -4.82 7.59
C VAL A 10 8.18 -5.19 8.02
N TYR A 11 8.02 -6.17 8.92
CA TYR A 11 6.71 -6.56 9.45
C TYR A 11 6.05 -5.45 10.26
N ALA A 12 6.83 -4.74 11.09
CA ALA A 12 6.34 -3.59 11.82
C ALA A 12 5.89 -2.46 10.87
N ILE A 13 6.64 -2.20 9.80
CA ILE A 13 6.26 -1.23 8.76
C ILE A 13 4.93 -1.62 8.09
N ILE A 14 4.76 -2.90 7.71
CA ILE A 14 3.50 -3.38 7.10
C ILE A 14 2.33 -3.17 8.06
N LEU A 15 2.47 -3.56 9.32
CA LEU A 15 1.43 -3.41 10.34
C LEU A 15 1.11 -1.93 10.60
N LEU A 16 2.13 -1.07 10.68
CA LEU A 16 1.96 0.37 10.84
C LEU A 16 1.16 0.96 9.68
N ILE A 17 1.55 0.65 8.43
CA ILE A 17 0.85 1.15 7.24
C ILE A 17 -0.60 0.63 7.20
N PHE A 18 -0.83 -0.63 7.58
CA PHE A 18 -2.17 -1.20 7.67
C PHE A 18 -3.05 -0.49 8.71
N VAL A 19 -2.51 -0.22 9.90
CA VAL A 19 -3.22 0.51 10.95
C VAL A 19 -3.52 1.94 10.50
N LEU A 20 -2.54 2.65 9.93
CA LEU A 20 -2.73 4.00 9.39
C LEU A 20 -3.82 4.03 8.30
N TYR A 21 -3.83 3.03 7.41
CA TYR A 21 -4.87 2.86 6.41
C TYR A 21 -6.25 2.68 7.05
N LEU A 22 -6.38 1.81 8.06
CA LEU A 22 -7.65 1.60 8.77
C LEU A 22 -8.12 2.86 9.48
N THR A 23 -7.25 3.52 10.24
CA THR A 23 -7.61 4.73 10.99
C THR A 23 -8.03 5.85 10.06
N ALA A 24 -7.33 6.06 8.95
CA ALA A 24 -7.68 7.09 7.97
C ALA A 24 -9.06 6.84 7.34
N ASN A 25 -9.38 5.58 7.02
CA ASN A 25 -10.66 5.24 6.41
C ASN A 25 -11.82 5.23 7.42
N ILE A 26 -11.58 4.84 8.68
CA ILE A 26 -12.57 4.99 9.76
C ILE A 26 -12.85 6.47 10.01
N TYR A 27 -11.82 7.31 10.10
CA TYR A 27 -11.99 8.76 10.26
C TYR A 27 -12.80 9.37 9.10
N ARG A 28 -12.50 8.96 7.86
CA ARG A 28 -13.25 9.38 6.67
C ARG A 28 -14.71 8.93 6.73
N LEU A 29 -14.99 7.69 7.18
CA LEU A 29 -16.35 7.18 7.36
C LEU A 29 -17.14 8.02 8.36
N VAL A 30 -16.56 8.27 9.54
CA VAL A 30 -17.18 9.08 10.60
C VAL A 30 -17.51 10.48 10.10
N ASN A 31 -16.54 11.17 9.48
CA ASN A 31 -16.76 12.51 8.95
C ASN A 31 -17.85 12.57 7.88
N ILE A 32 -17.92 11.58 6.98
CA ILE A 32 -18.97 11.54 5.95
C ILE A 32 -20.35 11.29 6.59
N HIS A 33 -20.43 10.50 7.66
CA HIS A 33 -21.69 10.30 8.37
C HIS A 33 -22.14 11.54 9.15
N ASP A 34 -21.23 12.19 9.86
CA ASP A 34 -21.53 13.39 10.64
C ASP A 34 -21.94 14.56 9.72
N LEU A 35 -21.21 14.79 8.62
CA LEU A 35 -21.52 15.86 7.67
C LEU A 35 -22.86 15.69 6.95
N ASN A 36 -23.28 14.45 6.70
CA ASN A 36 -24.53 14.16 6.00
C ASN A 36 -25.73 13.93 6.95
N GLY A 37 -25.54 14.09 8.26
CA GLY A 37 -26.59 13.86 9.26
C GLY A 37 -27.17 12.44 9.21
N LEU A 38 -26.37 11.46 8.77
CA LEU A 38 -26.82 10.08 8.60
C LEU A 38 -26.85 9.38 9.96
N SER A 39 -27.95 8.69 10.25
CA SER A 39 -27.99 7.80 11.42
C SER A 39 -26.89 6.74 11.34
N TYR A 40 -26.34 6.30 12.47
CA TYR A 40 -25.34 5.21 12.55
C TYR A 40 -25.97 3.81 12.42
N SER A 41 -26.95 3.65 11.51
CA SER A 41 -27.54 2.34 11.21
C SER A 41 -26.61 1.51 10.33
N LEU A 42 -26.67 0.17 10.43
CA LEU A 42 -25.88 -0.71 9.55
C LEU A 42 -26.15 -0.45 8.06
N LYS A 43 -27.40 -0.12 7.71
CA LYS A 43 -27.82 0.15 6.32
C LYS A 43 -27.17 1.43 5.77
N SER A 44 -27.09 2.49 6.57
CA SER A 44 -26.42 3.74 6.18
C SER A 44 -24.91 3.57 6.11
N ILE A 45 -24.30 2.86 7.05
CA ILE A 45 -22.85 2.55 7.03
C ILE A 45 -22.50 1.79 5.75
N TYR A 46 -23.24 0.73 5.43
CA TYR A 46 -23.02 -0.06 4.22
C TYR A 46 -23.17 0.80 2.96
N ARG A 47 -24.23 1.63 2.89
CA ARG A 47 -24.45 2.55 1.78
C ARG A 47 -23.29 3.53 1.61
N THR A 48 -22.79 4.11 2.70
CA THR A 48 -21.64 5.03 2.68
C THR A 48 -20.37 4.34 2.22
N ILE A 49 -20.07 3.14 2.72
CA ILE A 49 -18.91 2.36 2.28
C ILE A 49 -19.00 2.06 0.78
N SER A 50 -20.18 1.67 0.30
CA SER A 50 -20.41 1.31 -1.10
C SER A 50 -20.31 2.52 -2.04
N ILE A 51 -20.95 3.65 -1.69
CA ILE A 51 -20.97 4.85 -2.54
C ILE A 51 -19.60 5.53 -2.57
N TYR A 52 -18.98 5.73 -1.42
CA TYR A 52 -17.73 6.49 -1.32
C TYR A 52 -16.47 5.62 -1.45
N GLY A 53 -16.63 4.29 -1.55
CA GLY A 53 -15.52 3.36 -1.75
C GLY A 53 -14.46 3.39 -0.64
N ILE A 54 -14.85 3.69 0.60
CA ILE A 54 -13.93 3.97 1.73
C ILE A 54 -12.96 2.81 1.96
N PHE A 55 -13.41 1.56 1.83
CA PHE A 55 -12.57 0.36 2.03
C PHE A 55 -12.17 -0.34 0.72
N LYS A 56 -12.20 0.35 -0.42
CA LYS A 56 -11.96 -0.25 -1.76
C LYS A 56 -10.60 -0.96 -1.87
N LEU A 57 -9.58 -0.48 -1.16
CA LEU A 57 -8.22 -1.06 -1.16
C LEU A 57 -7.97 -2.02 0.01
N PHE A 58 -8.97 -2.35 0.83
CA PHE A 58 -8.78 -3.13 2.05
C PHE A 58 -8.07 -4.46 1.78
N LEU A 59 -8.48 -5.19 0.73
CA LEU A 59 -7.86 -6.45 0.35
C LEU A 59 -6.38 -6.28 -0.03
N VAL A 60 -6.02 -5.20 -0.74
CA VAL A 60 -4.63 -4.91 -1.14
C VAL A 60 -3.74 -4.69 0.10
N PHE A 61 -4.26 -4.00 1.12
CA PHE A 61 -3.55 -3.76 2.37
C PHE A 61 -3.57 -4.97 3.32
N LEU A 62 -4.56 -5.86 3.21
CA LEU A 62 -4.67 -7.06 4.03
C LEU A 62 -3.73 -8.18 3.59
N ILE A 63 -3.54 -8.36 2.27
CA ILE A 63 -2.65 -9.38 1.69
C ILE A 63 -1.25 -9.41 2.33
N PRO A 64 -0.49 -8.29 2.45
CA PRO A 64 0.84 -8.33 3.06
C PRO A 64 0.79 -8.66 4.54
N VAL A 65 -0.27 -8.30 5.28
CA VAL A 65 -0.44 -8.65 6.70
C VAL A 65 -0.57 -10.16 6.86
N ILE A 66 -1.39 -10.79 6.02
CA ILE A 66 -1.55 -12.26 6.00
C ILE A 66 -0.22 -12.92 5.59
N ALA A 67 0.48 -12.36 4.61
CA ALA A 67 1.73 -12.93 4.10
C ALA A 67 2.83 -13.04 5.17
N ILE A 68 2.87 -12.15 6.17
CA ILE A 68 3.86 -12.18 7.28
C ILE A 68 3.89 -13.54 8.00
N PHE A 69 2.76 -14.24 8.07
CA PHE A 69 2.64 -15.49 8.82
C PHE A 69 3.22 -16.72 8.09
N TYR A 70 3.26 -16.70 6.75
CA TYR A 70 3.60 -17.90 5.96
C TYR A 70 5.09 -18.08 5.67
N LYS A 71 5.93 -17.04 5.85
CA LYS A 71 7.41 -17.05 5.79
C LYS A 71 8.03 -17.96 4.71
N ASN A 72 7.42 -17.97 3.54
CA ASN A 72 7.83 -18.78 2.40
C ASN A 72 8.10 -17.89 1.17
N ARG A 73 8.59 -18.50 0.09
CA ARG A 73 8.89 -17.78 -1.16
C ARG A 73 7.70 -16.96 -1.69
N PHE A 74 6.51 -17.52 -1.60
CA PHE A 74 5.28 -16.85 -2.03
C PHE A 74 4.97 -15.61 -1.19
N SER A 75 5.08 -15.70 0.15
CA SER A 75 4.88 -14.57 1.04
C SER A 75 5.87 -13.44 0.79
N TRP A 76 7.12 -13.77 0.45
CA TRP A 76 8.13 -12.77 0.08
C TRP A 76 7.71 -12.01 -1.18
N ILE A 77 7.23 -12.72 -2.22
CA ILE A 77 6.73 -12.10 -3.46
C ILE A 77 5.54 -11.20 -3.15
N LEU A 78 4.56 -11.66 -2.36
CA LEU A 78 3.39 -10.85 -1.99
C LEU A 78 3.76 -9.56 -1.26
N ILE A 79 4.67 -9.65 -0.28
CA ILE A 79 5.13 -8.49 0.47
C ILE A 79 5.89 -7.52 -0.45
N LEU A 80 6.73 -8.05 -1.34
CA LEU A 80 7.51 -7.22 -2.25
C LEU A 80 6.62 -6.54 -3.31
N THR A 81 5.64 -7.27 -3.86
CA THR A 81 4.59 -6.72 -4.75
C THR A 81 3.85 -5.58 -4.08
N TYR A 82 3.52 -5.72 -2.79
CA TYR A 82 2.88 -4.65 -2.03
C TYR A 82 3.75 -3.39 -1.92
N PHE A 83 5.05 -3.52 -1.63
CA PHE A 83 5.93 -2.36 -1.57
C PHE A 83 6.15 -1.71 -2.93
N TYR A 84 6.27 -2.49 -4.01
CA TYR A 84 6.33 -1.93 -5.36
C TYR A 84 5.01 -1.25 -5.76
N PHE A 85 3.87 -1.80 -5.36
CA PHE A 85 2.56 -1.16 -5.52
C PHE A 85 2.54 0.22 -4.83
N LEU A 86 2.93 0.30 -3.55
CA LEU A 86 2.99 1.57 -2.82
C LEU A 86 3.94 2.56 -3.49
N PHE A 87 5.14 2.09 -3.89
CA PHE A 87 6.13 2.92 -4.56
C PHE A 87 5.61 3.51 -5.88
N CYS A 88 5.09 2.65 -6.76
CA CYS A 88 4.49 3.07 -8.03
C CYS A 88 3.30 4.01 -7.79
N ARG A 89 2.49 3.77 -6.76
CA ARG A 89 1.33 4.60 -6.44
C ARG A 89 1.69 6.00 -5.94
N ILE A 90 2.72 6.11 -5.10
CA ILE A 90 3.24 7.40 -4.63
C ILE A 90 3.78 8.22 -5.81
N ILE A 91 4.55 7.58 -6.70
CA ILE A 91 5.09 8.24 -7.89
C ILE A 91 3.97 8.71 -8.82
N THR A 92 2.95 7.89 -9.07
CA THR A 92 1.83 8.32 -9.93
C THR A 92 1.09 9.51 -9.34
N ASN A 93 0.82 9.51 -8.03
CA ASN A 93 0.18 10.67 -7.39
C ASN A 93 1.08 11.92 -7.47
N LEU A 94 2.41 11.77 -7.35
CA LEU A 94 3.36 12.88 -7.48
C LEU A 94 3.36 13.49 -8.88
N LEU A 95 3.36 12.64 -9.92
CA LEU A 95 3.46 13.08 -11.31
C LEU A 95 2.15 13.68 -11.85
N PHE A 96 0.99 13.24 -11.35
CA PHE A 96 -0.30 13.57 -11.96
C PHE A 96 -1.20 14.50 -11.13
N ASP A 97 -1.08 14.56 -9.79
CA ASP A 97 -2.02 15.32 -8.94
C ASP A 97 -1.43 16.61 -8.33
N LEU A 98 -0.12 16.83 -8.36
CA LEU A 98 0.48 18.04 -7.77
C LEU A 98 0.50 19.21 -8.78
N THR A 99 -0.47 20.11 -8.65
CA THR A 99 -0.32 21.48 -9.15
C THR A 99 0.76 22.18 -8.31
N PHE A 100 1.90 22.47 -8.95
CA PHE A 100 3.15 22.98 -8.34
C PHE A 100 3.08 24.40 -7.75
N ASN A 101 1.89 24.90 -7.40
CA ASN A 101 1.72 26.28 -6.95
C ASN A 101 1.41 26.30 -5.44
N ASP A 102 2.41 26.71 -4.65
CA ASP A 102 2.33 27.29 -3.30
C ASP A 102 2.23 26.40 -2.03
N VAL A 103 2.15 25.07 -2.12
CA VAL A 103 2.05 24.17 -0.93
C VAL A 103 3.30 23.29 -0.73
N LEU A 104 4.42 23.72 -1.29
CA LEU A 104 5.59 22.88 -1.61
C LEU A 104 6.41 22.38 -0.42
N ASP A 105 6.50 23.07 0.72
CA ASP A 105 7.56 22.74 1.70
C ASP A 105 7.17 21.61 2.68
N VAL A 106 6.01 21.69 3.33
CA VAL A 106 5.64 20.69 4.36
C VAL A 106 5.14 19.39 3.73
N TYR A 107 4.37 19.49 2.65
CA TYR A 107 3.81 18.30 2.00
C TYR A 107 4.89 17.52 1.24
N MET A 108 5.87 18.16 0.61
CA MET A 108 7.00 17.42 0.00
C MET A 108 7.76 16.60 1.03
N VAL A 109 8.06 17.16 2.21
CA VAL A 109 8.80 16.43 3.25
C VAL A 109 8.04 15.18 3.70
N ILE A 110 6.72 15.29 3.85
CA ILE A 110 5.85 14.16 4.16
C ILE A 110 5.87 13.14 3.01
N PHE A 111 5.74 13.58 1.75
CA PHE A 111 5.80 12.71 0.58
C PHE A 111 7.13 11.95 0.45
N ILE A 112 8.26 12.63 0.64
CA ILE A 112 9.60 12.02 0.61
C ILE A 112 9.72 10.97 1.73
N ALA A 113 9.24 11.29 2.95
CA ALA A 113 9.23 10.34 4.05
C ALA A 113 8.40 9.07 3.73
N PHE A 114 7.26 9.23 3.06
CA PHE A 114 6.44 8.11 2.60
C PHE A 114 7.08 7.30 1.47
N LEU A 115 7.93 7.90 0.63
CA LEU A 115 8.63 7.21 -0.45
C LEU A 115 9.85 6.40 0.06
N VAL A 116 10.52 6.88 1.10
CA VAL A 116 11.67 6.19 1.71
C VAL A 116 11.25 4.85 2.35
N LEU A 117 10.04 4.78 2.93
CA LEU A 117 9.56 3.58 3.63
C LEU A 117 9.47 2.32 2.73
N PRO A 118 8.82 2.36 1.54
CA PRO A 118 8.84 1.26 0.58
C PRO A 118 10.25 0.90 0.11
N MET A 119 11.09 1.90 -0.21
CA MET A 119 12.46 1.67 -0.67
C MET A 119 13.33 0.95 0.37
N LEU A 120 13.28 1.42 1.62
CA LEU A 120 13.96 0.79 2.75
C LEU A 120 13.47 -0.65 2.93
N SER A 121 12.16 -0.88 2.85
CA SER A 121 11.57 -2.22 3.02
C SER A 121 12.01 -3.18 1.92
N ILE A 122 12.05 -2.74 0.67
CA ILE A 122 12.57 -3.52 -0.48
C ILE A 122 14.05 -3.85 -0.26
N TYR A 123 14.85 -2.88 0.18
CA TYR A 123 16.27 -3.10 0.48
C TYR A 123 16.46 -4.15 1.59
N LEU A 124 15.72 -4.04 2.69
CA LEU A 124 15.78 -4.99 3.80
C LEU A 124 15.35 -6.40 3.37
N LEU A 125 14.30 -6.53 2.55
CA LEU A 125 13.84 -7.82 2.02
C LEU A 125 14.85 -8.49 1.08
N ASN A 126 15.61 -7.69 0.33
CA ASN A 126 16.66 -8.15 -0.58
C ASN A 126 18.01 -8.42 0.11
N SER A 127 18.12 -8.16 1.41
CA SER A 127 19.34 -8.51 2.16
C SER A 127 19.52 -10.03 2.26
N THR A 128 20.77 -10.49 2.12
CA THR A 128 21.14 -11.92 2.26
C THR A 128 20.58 -12.63 3.49
N PRO A 129 20.60 -12.05 4.71
CA PRO A 129 19.99 -12.70 5.87
C PRO A 129 18.48 -12.88 5.71
N THR A 130 17.80 -12.01 4.96
CA THR A 130 16.35 -12.06 4.82
C THR A 130 15.92 -13.05 3.75
N PHE A 131 16.33 -12.84 2.49
CA PHE A 131 15.83 -13.69 1.41
C PHE A 131 16.25 -15.15 1.58
N LYS A 132 17.47 -15.40 2.08
CA LYS A 132 17.99 -16.77 2.24
C LYS A 132 17.48 -17.43 3.53
N SER A 133 17.63 -16.77 4.68
CA SER A 133 17.38 -17.42 5.98
C SER A 133 15.92 -17.37 6.45
N VAL A 134 15.13 -16.36 6.01
CA VAL A 134 13.71 -16.28 6.38
C VAL A 134 12.83 -16.90 5.32
N TYR A 135 13.11 -16.65 4.04
CA TYR A 135 12.21 -17.03 2.94
C TYR A 135 12.74 -18.18 2.06
N GLY A 136 13.95 -18.70 2.34
CA GLY A 136 14.50 -19.86 1.62
C GLY A 136 14.73 -19.63 0.13
N LEU A 137 15.06 -18.40 -0.26
CA LEU A 137 15.33 -18.00 -1.64
C LEU A 137 16.81 -18.15 -1.98
N GLU A 138 17.07 -18.50 -3.23
CA GLU A 138 18.43 -18.53 -3.78
C GLU A 138 18.79 -17.19 -4.42
N LYS A 139 20.07 -16.82 -4.37
CA LYS A 139 20.54 -15.57 -4.97
C LYS A 139 20.26 -15.50 -6.47
N LYS A 140 20.31 -16.64 -7.17
CA LYS A 140 20.08 -16.72 -8.62
C LYS A 140 18.65 -16.37 -9.02
N SER A 141 17.65 -16.75 -8.23
CA SER A 141 16.23 -16.48 -8.51
C SER A 141 15.74 -15.14 -7.95
N LEU A 142 16.53 -14.47 -7.11
CA LEU A 142 16.17 -13.20 -6.47
C LEU A 142 15.81 -12.11 -7.49
N SER A 143 16.59 -11.94 -8.55
CA SER A 143 16.33 -10.91 -9.57
C SER A 143 15.03 -11.17 -10.32
N THR A 144 14.76 -12.42 -10.68
CA THR A 144 13.53 -12.81 -11.39
C THR A 144 12.30 -12.58 -10.53
N TYR A 145 12.36 -12.92 -9.25
CA TYR A 145 11.23 -12.68 -8.34
C TYR A 145 11.05 -11.20 -8.01
N ASN A 146 12.12 -10.40 -7.91
CA ASN A 146 12.01 -8.94 -7.80
C ASN A 146 11.30 -8.36 -9.03
N LEU A 147 11.71 -8.76 -10.24
CA LEU A 147 11.10 -8.29 -11.48
C LEU A 147 9.61 -8.67 -11.55
N MET A 148 9.27 -9.91 -11.21
CA MET A 148 7.87 -10.36 -11.17
C MET A 148 7.06 -9.54 -10.16
N ALA A 149 7.58 -9.34 -8.96
CA ALA A 149 6.91 -8.55 -7.93
C ALA A 149 6.73 -7.08 -8.35
N PHE A 150 7.73 -6.51 -9.04
CA PHE A 150 7.68 -5.15 -9.59
C PHE A 150 6.57 -5.01 -10.64
N ILE A 151 6.54 -5.92 -11.63
CA ILE A 151 5.51 -5.93 -12.68
C ILE A 151 4.12 -6.04 -12.05
N LEU A 152 3.92 -6.95 -11.10
CA LEU A 152 2.64 -7.11 -10.40
C LEU A 152 2.28 -5.84 -9.61
N GLY A 153 3.23 -5.25 -8.90
CA GLY A 153 3.00 -4.07 -8.06
C GLY A 153 2.59 -2.86 -8.89
N CYS A 154 3.31 -2.58 -9.98
CA CYS A 154 2.98 -1.45 -10.84
C CYS A 154 1.72 -1.72 -11.68
N GLY A 155 1.46 -2.96 -12.08
CA GLY A 155 0.18 -3.38 -12.66
C GLY A 155 -1.01 -3.09 -11.73
N LEU A 156 -0.92 -3.45 -10.45
CA LEU A 156 -1.93 -3.11 -9.45
C LEU A 156 -2.09 -1.59 -9.30
N SER A 157 -0.99 -0.83 -9.28
CA SER A 157 -1.05 0.63 -9.16
C SER A 157 -1.81 1.26 -10.32
N LEU A 158 -1.51 0.83 -11.55
CA LEU A 158 -2.19 1.27 -12.77
C LEU A 158 -3.68 0.90 -12.75
N LEU A 159 -4.03 -0.31 -12.34
CA LEU A 159 -5.44 -0.73 -12.21
C LEU A 159 -6.20 0.16 -11.22
N VAL A 160 -5.60 0.50 -10.08
CA VAL A 160 -6.22 1.40 -9.11
C VAL A 160 -6.37 2.81 -9.70
N TYR A 161 -5.36 3.31 -10.40
CA TYR A 161 -5.41 4.62 -11.07
C TYR A 161 -6.53 4.68 -12.12
N ILE A 162 -6.62 3.69 -13.01
CA ILE A 162 -7.69 3.60 -14.01
C ILE A 162 -9.06 3.50 -13.34
N SER A 163 -9.19 2.69 -12.28
CA SER A 163 -10.46 2.51 -11.58
C SER A 163 -10.96 3.78 -10.87
N GLN A 164 -10.07 4.72 -10.54
CA GLN A 164 -10.45 6.02 -9.96
C GLN A 164 -10.83 7.02 -11.06
N ASN A 165 -10.12 7.01 -12.19
CA ASN A 165 -10.37 7.94 -13.29
C ASN A 165 -11.53 7.52 -14.22
N ASN A 166 -11.88 6.23 -14.29
CA ASN A 166 -13.04 5.77 -15.07
C ASN A 166 -14.38 6.30 -14.51
N LEU A 167 -14.46 6.61 -13.21
CA LEU A 167 -15.65 7.23 -12.61
C LEU A 167 -15.88 8.67 -13.10
N TYR A 168 -14.84 9.36 -13.59
CA TYR A 168 -14.98 10.69 -14.19
C TYR A 168 -15.57 10.66 -15.62
N PHE A 169 -15.37 9.56 -16.37
CA PHE A 169 -15.92 9.42 -17.73
C PHE A 169 -17.40 9.01 -17.75
N SER A 170 -17.90 8.33 -16.70
CA SER A 170 -19.32 7.95 -16.61
C SER A 170 -20.25 9.09 -16.18
N SER A 171 -19.73 10.23 -15.74
CA SER A 171 -20.53 11.41 -15.39
C SER A 171 -20.65 12.45 -16.51
N PHE A 172 -20.07 12.17 -17.68
CA PHE A 172 -20.08 13.06 -18.85
C PHE A 172 -20.91 12.54 -20.04
N PHE A 173 -21.64 11.44 -19.87
CA PHE A 173 -22.59 10.90 -20.85
C PHE A 173 -23.96 10.66 -20.20
#